data_AF-A0A1H7ZBG8-F1
#
_entry.id   AF-A0A1H7ZBG8-F1
#
_cell.length_a   1.000
_cell.length_b   1.000
_cell.length_c   1.000
_cell.angle_alpha   90.00
_cell.angle_beta   90.00
_cell.angle_gamma   90.00
#
_symmetry.space_group_name_H-M   'P 1'
#
loop_
_entity.id
_entity.type
_entity.pdbx_description
1 polymer ?
#
loop_
_entity_poly.entity_id
_entity_poly.type
_entity_poly.pdbx_seq_one_letter_code
_entity_poly.pdbx_strand_id
1 'polypeptide(L)'
;MSRVKILVACHKPDTVYHDEVYTPIHVGRAISRYKDEMSDMIGDDTGVHISEKNPFYSELTAQYWGWKNLNDVDYIGLCHYRRYFQTKVTPENVDQLLGSHYDVMLVHPLYERNSVANRLRLATCSEDVYIFYLCFVKLFPEYKPLALEYLRGNKVVPYNMFVMKKSLFDDFASWQFAVLQEMEKYVKLPGYTRCRRLYGYVSEIMLPLYCKYNRLKVRYDDWVPVVGDIEAGNKLKRIVYEMLKKGLYRLWKDEGIPDLAALRDGLKADQIFI
;
A
#
# COMPACT_ATOMS: atom_id res chain seq x y z
N MET A 1 -0.91 -15.27 24.68
CA MET A 1 -0.25 -14.13 24.01
C MET A 1 -0.76 -14.07 22.59
N SER A 2 -0.97 -12.89 22.03
CA SER A 2 -1.56 -12.76 20.69
C SER A 2 -0.59 -13.23 19.61
N ARG A 3 -1.09 -13.97 18.62
CA ARG A 3 -0.30 -14.47 17.50
C ARG A 3 -0.21 -13.39 16.43
N VAL A 4 0.99 -12.91 16.19
CA VAL A 4 1.25 -11.85 15.22
C VAL A 4 2.27 -12.30 14.18
N LYS A 5 1.98 -12.02 12.91
CA LYS A 5 2.92 -12.23 11.80
C LYS A 5 3.03 -10.98 10.94
N ILE A 6 4.24 -10.49 10.77
CA ILE A 6 4.56 -9.38 9.88
C ILE A 6 5.39 -9.92 8.73
N LEU A 7 4.82 -9.94 7.53
CA LEU A 7 5.54 -10.34 6.33
C LEU A 7 6.53 -9.25 5.93
N VAL A 8 7.78 -9.62 5.67
CA VAL A 8 8.82 -8.69 5.21
C VAL A 8 9.12 -8.97 3.74
N ALA A 9 8.59 -8.15 2.85
CA ALA A 9 8.65 -8.39 1.41
C ALA A 9 10.06 -8.13 0.83
N CYS A 10 10.65 -9.17 0.21
CA CYS A 10 12.00 -9.19 -0.31
C CYS A 10 12.01 -9.65 -1.78
N HIS A 11 12.66 -8.91 -2.69
CA HIS A 11 12.70 -9.25 -4.14
C HIS A 11 14.11 -9.57 -4.66
N LYS A 12 15.11 -9.51 -3.78
CA LYS A 12 16.52 -9.78 -4.07
C LYS A 12 17.25 -10.09 -2.75
N PRO A 13 18.43 -10.74 -2.80
CA PRO A 13 19.22 -11.04 -1.61
C PRO A 13 19.59 -9.76 -0.84
N ASP A 14 19.40 -9.80 0.48
CA ASP A 14 19.79 -8.74 1.41
C ASP A 14 19.84 -9.28 2.84
N THR A 15 20.43 -8.50 3.75
CA THR A 15 20.34 -8.76 5.18
C THR A 15 19.01 -8.22 5.70
N VAL A 16 18.13 -9.12 6.13
CA VAL A 16 16.75 -8.79 6.52
C VAL A 16 16.51 -9.21 7.97
N TYR A 17 15.84 -8.34 8.73
CA TYR A 17 15.44 -8.65 10.09
C TYR A 17 14.38 -9.76 10.10
N HIS A 18 14.56 -10.75 10.97
CA HIS A 18 13.62 -11.83 11.15
C HIS A 18 13.60 -12.32 12.60
N ASP A 19 12.43 -12.75 13.05
CA ASP A 19 12.21 -13.43 14.32
C ASP A 19 10.86 -14.18 14.25
N GLU A 20 10.29 -14.57 15.39
CA GLU A 20 8.99 -15.24 15.41
C GLU A 20 7.83 -14.38 14.88
N VAL A 21 7.96 -13.05 14.89
CA VAL A 21 6.95 -12.09 14.41
C VAL A 21 7.25 -11.67 12.97
N TYR A 22 8.49 -11.27 12.67
CA TYR A 22 8.90 -10.76 11.37
C TYR A 22 9.36 -11.91 10.48
N THR A 23 8.58 -12.24 9.46
CA THR A 23 8.82 -13.38 8.55
C THR A 23 9.19 -12.88 7.15
N PRO A 24 10.45 -12.99 6.72
CA PRO A 24 10.86 -12.68 5.35
C PRO A 24 10.14 -13.54 4.32
N ILE A 25 9.60 -12.89 3.30
CA ILE A 25 8.92 -13.54 2.17
C ILE A 25 9.54 -13.07 0.86
N HIS A 26 10.00 -14.02 0.05
CA HIS A 26 10.50 -13.79 -1.29
C HIS A 26 9.31 -13.53 -2.22
N VAL A 27 9.14 -12.26 -2.61
CA VAL A 27 8.09 -11.83 -3.53
C VAL A 27 8.48 -12.01 -4.99
N GLY A 28 7.52 -12.41 -5.82
CA GLY A 28 7.80 -12.76 -7.21
C GLY A 28 8.66 -14.00 -7.37
N ARG A 29 8.71 -14.88 -6.36
CA ARG A 29 9.57 -16.06 -6.36
C ARG A 29 9.33 -16.94 -7.58
N ALA A 30 8.09 -17.09 -8.04
CA ALA A 30 7.75 -17.92 -9.21
C ALA A 30 8.61 -17.61 -10.45
N ILE A 31 8.89 -16.32 -10.69
CA ILE A 31 9.65 -15.80 -11.84
C ILE A 31 11.04 -15.26 -11.46
N SER A 32 11.45 -15.41 -10.21
CA SER A 32 12.70 -14.85 -9.71
C SER A 32 13.91 -15.65 -10.17
N ARG A 33 15.02 -14.94 -10.40
CA ARG A 33 16.35 -15.52 -10.62
C ARG A 33 17.11 -15.80 -9.33
N TYR A 34 16.61 -15.36 -8.18
CA TYR A 34 17.28 -15.43 -6.87
C TYR A 34 16.71 -16.53 -5.97
N LYS A 35 16.25 -17.64 -6.55
CA LYS A 35 15.55 -18.70 -5.79
C LYS A 35 16.47 -19.38 -4.78
N ASP A 36 17.74 -19.58 -5.15
CA ASP A 36 18.73 -20.28 -4.34
C ASP A 36 19.32 -19.35 -3.27
N GLU A 37 19.65 -18.11 -3.63
CA GLU A 37 20.23 -17.13 -2.70
C GLU A 37 19.25 -16.62 -1.64
N MET A 38 17.95 -16.89 -1.80
CA MET A 38 16.88 -16.53 -0.86
C MET A 38 16.10 -17.78 -0.41
N SER A 39 16.75 -18.96 -0.44
CA SER A 39 16.11 -20.24 -0.12
C SER A 39 15.65 -20.37 1.34
N ASP A 40 16.21 -19.56 2.22
CA ASP A 40 15.90 -19.44 3.64
C ASP A 40 14.58 -18.68 3.91
N MET A 41 14.08 -17.94 2.92
CA MET A 41 12.81 -17.23 3.01
C MET A 41 11.65 -18.10 2.52
N ILE A 42 10.46 -17.89 3.09
CA ILE A 42 9.24 -18.44 2.51
C ILE A 42 8.99 -17.81 1.14
N GLY A 43 8.35 -18.55 0.23
CA GLY A 43 7.98 -18.06 -1.10
C GLY A 43 6.54 -17.59 -1.15
N ASP A 44 6.28 -16.50 -1.87
CA ASP A 44 4.93 -16.07 -2.22
C ASP A 44 4.30 -16.90 -3.36
N ASP A 45 4.99 -17.95 -3.83
CA ASP A 45 4.63 -18.88 -4.90
C ASP A 45 4.15 -20.25 -4.38
N THR A 46 3.60 -20.27 -3.16
CA THR A 46 3.07 -21.47 -2.51
C THR A 46 1.60 -21.28 -2.15
N GLY A 47 0.83 -22.38 -2.04
CA GLY A 47 -0.59 -22.31 -1.71
C GLY A 47 -1.38 -21.54 -2.77
N VAL A 48 -2.28 -20.65 -2.33
CA VAL A 48 -3.01 -19.75 -3.24
C VAL A 48 -2.21 -18.45 -3.41
N HIS A 49 -1.79 -18.15 -4.64
CA HIS A 49 -0.87 -17.04 -4.91
C HIS A 49 -1.11 -16.29 -6.22
N ILE A 50 -0.39 -15.18 -6.36
CA ILE A 50 -0.24 -14.38 -7.58
C ILE A 50 1.22 -13.97 -7.81
N SER A 51 2.19 -14.78 -7.37
CA SER A 51 3.64 -14.48 -7.41
C SER A 51 4.11 -13.99 -8.79
N GLU A 52 3.63 -14.58 -9.88
CA GLU A 52 3.95 -14.23 -11.26
C GLU A 52 3.56 -12.78 -11.62
N LYS A 53 2.60 -12.20 -10.89
CA LYS A 53 2.14 -10.82 -11.07
C LYS A 53 3.02 -9.79 -10.35
N ASN A 54 4.08 -10.20 -9.63
CA ASN A 54 4.98 -9.31 -8.89
C ASN A 54 5.53 -8.13 -9.70
N PRO A 55 5.87 -8.24 -11.00
CA PRO A 55 6.34 -7.09 -11.78
C PRO A 55 5.34 -5.92 -11.80
N PHE A 56 4.05 -6.21 -11.60
CA PHE A 56 2.98 -5.22 -11.59
C PHE A 56 2.42 -4.94 -10.19
N TYR A 57 2.30 -5.98 -9.37
CA TYR A 57 1.73 -5.93 -8.03
C TYR A 57 2.75 -5.60 -6.93
N SER A 58 4.05 -5.73 -7.22
CA SER A 58 5.13 -5.53 -6.25
C SER A 58 4.86 -6.30 -4.94
N GLU A 59 5.00 -5.66 -3.78
CA GLU A 59 4.83 -6.24 -2.45
C GLU A 59 3.40 -6.79 -2.19
N LEU A 60 2.40 -6.44 -3.02
CA LEU A 60 1.04 -6.99 -2.90
C LEU A 60 0.96 -8.48 -3.15
N THR A 61 1.96 -9.07 -3.81
CA THR A 61 2.04 -10.52 -3.97
C THR A 61 2.23 -11.23 -2.61
N ALA A 62 3.08 -10.69 -1.72
CA ALA A 62 3.15 -11.11 -0.33
C ALA A 62 1.86 -10.82 0.43
N GLN A 63 1.24 -9.65 0.22
CA GLN A 63 -0.03 -9.32 0.86
C GLN A 63 -1.15 -10.31 0.49
N TYR A 64 -1.27 -10.65 -0.79
CA TYR A 64 -2.23 -11.63 -1.29
C TYR A 64 -1.96 -13.01 -0.72
N TRP A 65 -0.69 -13.43 -0.69
CA TRP A 65 -0.29 -14.69 -0.07
C TRP A 65 -0.66 -14.73 1.41
N GLY A 66 -0.38 -13.66 2.16
CA GLY A 66 -0.79 -13.53 3.56
C GLY A 66 -2.30 -13.61 3.75
N TRP A 67 -3.08 -12.98 2.86
CA TRP A 67 -4.54 -13.04 2.87
C TRP A 67 -5.07 -14.46 2.71
N LYS A 68 -4.53 -15.23 1.76
CA LYS A 68 -5.08 -16.55 1.43
C LYS A 68 -4.55 -17.68 2.28
N ASN A 69 -3.34 -17.55 2.82
CA ASN A 69 -2.63 -18.68 3.42
C ASN A 69 -2.41 -18.55 4.93
N LEU A 70 -2.31 -17.33 5.49
CA LEU A 70 -2.12 -17.13 6.93
C LEU A 70 -3.45 -17.08 7.67
N ASN A 71 -4.03 -18.23 8.02
CA ASN A 71 -5.32 -18.27 8.72
C ASN A 71 -5.21 -18.35 10.25
N ASP A 72 -4.02 -18.67 10.77
CA ASP A 72 -3.80 -18.96 12.19
C ASP A 72 -3.08 -17.82 12.94
N VAL A 73 -3.50 -16.57 12.71
CA VAL A 73 -2.93 -15.36 13.34
C VAL A 73 -4.02 -14.40 13.77
N ASP A 74 -3.79 -13.70 14.87
CA ASP A 74 -4.72 -12.70 15.41
C ASP A 74 -4.42 -11.31 14.81
N TYR A 75 -3.13 -11.04 14.55
CA TYR A 75 -2.65 -9.83 13.89
C TYR A 75 -1.74 -10.16 12.72
N ILE A 76 -1.82 -9.33 11.69
CA ILE A 76 -1.00 -9.43 10.48
C ILE A 76 -0.44 -8.08 10.08
N GLY A 77 0.76 -8.08 9.51
CA GLY A 77 1.38 -6.88 8.96
C GLY A 77 2.20 -7.12 7.71
N LEU A 78 2.59 -6.02 7.09
CA LEU A 78 3.48 -5.98 5.94
C LEU A 78 4.54 -4.90 6.16
N CYS A 79 5.81 -5.28 6.03
CA CYS A 79 6.98 -4.40 6.00
C CYS A 79 7.76 -4.62 4.70
N HIS A 80 8.63 -3.68 4.36
CA HIS A 80 9.57 -3.84 3.25
C HIS A 80 10.93 -4.28 3.80
N TYR A 81 11.73 -5.01 3.02
CA TYR A 81 13.04 -5.54 3.46
C TYR A 81 14.02 -4.51 4.06
N ARG A 82 13.87 -3.20 3.77
CA ARG A 82 14.68 -2.09 4.30
C ARG A 82 13.86 -0.98 4.98
N ARG A 83 12.61 -1.26 5.35
CA ARG A 83 11.73 -0.29 6.01
C ARG A 83 10.82 -1.01 7.00
N TYR A 84 11.01 -0.69 8.26
CA TYR A 84 10.26 -1.27 9.38
C TYR A 84 9.62 -0.14 10.18
N PHE A 85 8.57 -0.45 10.92
CA PHE A 85 8.08 0.46 11.96
C PHE A 85 9.15 0.65 13.04
N GLN A 86 9.33 1.89 13.51
CA GLN A 86 10.26 2.21 14.58
C GLN A 86 9.91 1.45 15.86
N THR A 87 8.61 1.34 16.17
CA THR A 87 8.13 0.49 17.25
C THR A 87 8.24 -0.97 16.84
N LYS A 88 9.11 -1.73 17.51
CA LYS A 88 9.13 -3.19 17.35
C LYS A 88 7.81 -3.79 17.87
N VAL A 89 7.13 -4.54 17.03
CA VAL A 89 5.91 -5.27 17.38
C VAL A 89 6.29 -6.64 17.95
N THR A 90 5.67 -7.02 19.06
CA THR A 90 5.88 -8.32 19.72
C THR A 90 4.54 -8.92 20.17
N PRO A 91 4.48 -10.22 20.49
CA PRO A 91 3.28 -10.86 21.03
C PRO A 91 2.77 -10.21 22.33
N GLU A 92 3.66 -9.60 23.11
CA GLU A 92 3.37 -8.94 24.39
C GLU A 92 2.72 -7.56 24.20
N ASN A 93 3.10 -6.83 23.15
CA ASN A 93 2.75 -5.42 23.02
C ASN A 93 1.65 -5.14 21.97
N VAL A 94 1.38 -6.07 21.05
CA VAL A 94 0.50 -5.80 19.89
C VAL A 94 -0.92 -5.41 20.29
N ASP A 95 -1.47 -6.01 21.35
CA ASP A 95 -2.80 -5.65 21.88
C ASP A 95 -2.82 -4.25 22.51
N GLN A 96 -1.71 -3.82 23.13
CA GLN A 96 -1.60 -2.47 23.66
C GLN A 96 -1.44 -1.44 22.54
N LEU A 97 -0.69 -1.79 21.48
CA LEU A 97 -0.46 -0.91 20.32
C LEU A 97 -1.72 -0.68 19.50
N LEU A 98 -2.53 -1.73 19.33
CA LEU A 98 -3.75 -1.72 18.53
C LEU A 98 -4.98 -1.95 19.41
N GLY A 99 -5.29 -3.23 19.70
CA GLY A 99 -6.35 -3.69 20.60
C GLY A 99 -7.48 -2.71 20.89
N SER A 100 -7.41 -2.01 22.03
CA SER A 100 -8.47 -1.13 22.54
C SER A 100 -8.45 0.30 21.98
N HIS A 101 -7.33 0.77 21.44
CA HIS A 101 -7.11 2.18 21.14
C HIS A 101 -7.04 2.48 19.65
N TYR A 102 -6.50 1.56 18.86
CA TYR A 102 -6.26 1.73 17.44
C TYR A 102 -6.62 0.47 16.66
N ASP A 103 -7.15 0.64 15.46
CA ASP A 103 -7.56 -0.47 14.60
C ASP A 103 -6.39 -0.94 13.71
N VAL A 104 -5.51 0.00 13.33
CA VAL A 104 -4.41 -0.22 12.39
C VAL A 104 -3.23 0.70 12.70
N MET A 105 -2.02 0.18 12.52
CA MET A 105 -0.77 0.95 12.55
C MET A 105 -0.29 1.20 11.14
N LEU A 106 -0.02 2.47 10.80
CA LEU A 106 0.50 2.92 9.50
C LEU A 106 1.73 3.81 9.69
N VAL A 107 2.49 4.04 8.61
CA VAL A 107 3.63 4.96 8.64
C VAL A 107 3.13 6.41 8.73
N HIS A 108 3.88 7.26 9.44
CA HIS A 108 3.55 8.67 9.58
C HIS A 108 3.33 9.34 8.22
N PRO A 109 2.22 10.08 8.02
CA PRO A 109 1.92 10.70 6.76
C PRO A 109 2.89 11.83 6.45
N LEU A 110 3.07 12.09 5.17
CA LEU A 110 3.80 13.22 4.61
C LEU A 110 2.84 14.12 3.85
N TYR A 111 3.11 15.42 3.86
CA TYR A 111 2.42 16.37 2.98
C TYR A 111 3.28 16.62 1.75
N GLU A 112 2.67 16.62 0.57
CA GLU A 112 3.33 16.87 -0.71
C GLU A 112 2.87 18.17 -1.38
N ARG A 113 3.58 18.58 -2.44
CA ARG A 113 3.19 19.73 -3.27
C ARG A 113 2.09 19.39 -4.27
N ASN A 114 2.00 18.13 -4.67
CA ASN A 114 1.02 17.63 -5.63
C ASN A 114 -0.15 16.98 -4.90
N SER A 115 -1.29 16.90 -5.59
CA SER A 115 -2.40 16.07 -5.15
C SER A 115 -2.02 14.57 -5.16
N VAL A 116 -2.72 13.74 -4.39
CA VAL A 116 -2.56 12.28 -4.41
C VAL A 116 -2.83 11.73 -5.83
N ALA A 117 -3.84 12.27 -6.52
CA ALA A 117 -4.14 11.92 -7.91
C ALA A 117 -2.98 12.23 -8.85
N ASN A 118 -2.39 13.42 -8.74
CA ASN A 118 -1.29 13.83 -9.59
C ASN A 118 0.01 13.08 -9.25
N ARG A 119 0.25 12.74 -7.98
CA ARG A 119 1.33 11.80 -7.60
C ARG A 119 1.16 10.46 -8.31
N LEU A 120 -0.05 9.89 -8.32
CA LEU A 120 -0.34 8.65 -9.03
C LEU A 120 -0.13 8.80 -10.54
N ARG A 121 -0.63 9.89 -11.14
CA ARG A 121 -0.43 10.21 -12.56
C ARG A 121 1.05 10.27 -12.93
N LEU A 122 1.88 10.93 -12.12
CA LEU A 122 3.32 11.00 -12.33
C LEU A 122 4.01 9.64 -12.19
N ALA A 123 3.48 8.74 -11.36
CA ALA A 123 3.96 7.37 -11.23
C ALA A 123 3.53 6.46 -12.39
N THR A 124 2.42 6.81 -13.06
CA THR A 124 1.70 5.98 -14.05
C THR A 124 1.37 6.82 -15.29
N CYS A 125 0.09 6.95 -15.66
CA CYS A 125 -0.45 7.90 -16.64
C CYS A 125 -1.85 8.38 -16.21
N SER A 126 -2.46 9.28 -16.98
CA SER A 126 -3.80 9.82 -16.65
C SER A 126 -4.90 8.78 -16.84
N GLU A 127 -4.75 7.90 -17.83
CA GLU A 127 -5.69 6.83 -18.16
C GLU A 127 -5.77 5.82 -17.02
N ASP A 128 -4.63 5.39 -16.47
CA ASP A 128 -4.58 4.46 -15.34
C ASP A 128 -5.29 5.00 -14.09
N VAL A 129 -5.08 6.28 -13.78
CA VAL A 129 -5.75 6.97 -12.66
C VAL A 129 -7.26 7.03 -12.88
N TYR A 130 -7.68 7.28 -14.12
CA TYR A 130 -9.10 7.36 -14.46
C TYR A 130 -9.78 5.98 -14.46
N ILE A 131 -9.12 4.94 -14.98
CA ILE A 131 -9.56 3.55 -14.90
C ILE A 131 -9.71 3.12 -13.44
N PHE A 132 -8.73 3.44 -12.58
CA PHE A 132 -8.83 3.20 -11.14
C PHE A 132 -10.09 3.85 -10.56
N TYR A 133 -10.29 5.14 -10.81
CA TYR A 133 -11.47 5.86 -10.33
C TYR A 133 -12.79 5.24 -10.82
N LEU A 134 -12.89 4.87 -12.11
CA LEU A 134 -14.08 4.26 -12.67
C LEU A 134 -14.37 2.87 -12.09
N CYS A 135 -13.36 2.00 -11.99
CA CYS A 135 -13.50 0.66 -11.39
C CYS A 135 -13.92 0.77 -9.92
N PHE A 136 -13.34 1.72 -9.21
CA PHE A 136 -13.65 1.98 -7.82
C PHE A 136 -15.09 2.46 -7.61
N VAL A 137 -15.55 3.45 -8.39
CA VAL A 137 -16.93 3.96 -8.32
C VAL A 137 -17.94 2.94 -8.82
N LYS A 138 -17.57 2.07 -9.76
CA LYS A 138 -18.41 0.97 -10.23
C LYS A 138 -18.68 -0.05 -9.13
N LEU A 139 -17.65 -0.44 -8.39
CA LEU A 139 -17.76 -1.43 -7.31
C LEU A 139 -18.30 -0.83 -6.01
N PHE A 140 -17.95 0.42 -5.72
CA PHE A 140 -18.24 1.10 -4.46
C PHE A 140 -18.74 2.54 -4.70
N PRO A 141 -19.94 2.70 -5.31
CA PRO A 141 -20.47 4.01 -5.69
C PRO A 141 -20.61 4.98 -4.51
N GLU A 142 -20.87 4.47 -3.32
CA GLU A 142 -20.99 5.23 -2.08
C GLU A 142 -19.68 5.88 -1.63
N TYR A 143 -18.52 5.36 -2.08
CA TYR A 143 -17.22 5.95 -1.76
C TYR A 143 -16.88 7.16 -2.64
N LYS A 144 -17.64 7.42 -3.71
CA LYS A 144 -17.30 8.44 -4.73
C LYS A 144 -16.96 9.81 -4.15
N PRO A 145 -17.74 10.42 -3.24
CA PRO A 145 -17.42 11.75 -2.70
C PRO A 145 -16.11 11.74 -1.90
N LEU A 146 -15.90 10.70 -1.09
CA LEU A 146 -14.72 10.57 -0.24
C LEU A 146 -13.45 10.27 -1.06
N ALA A 147 -13.57 9.43 -2.09
CA ALA A 147 -12.47 9.11 -2.98
C ALA A 147 -11.99 10.35 -3.73
N LEU A 148 -12.90 11.17 -4.25
CA LEU A 148 -12.57 12.45 -4.88
C LEU A 148 -11.89 13.41 -3.91
N GLU A 149 -12.40 13.53 -2.69
CA GLU A 149 -11.80 14.37 -1.65
C GLU A 149 -10.38 13.90 -1.31
N TYR A 150 -10.18 12.59 -1.16
CA TYR A 150 -8.88 12.00 -0.85
C TYR A 150 -7.87 12.19 -1.99
N LEU A 151 -8.28 11.91 -3.24
CA LEU A 151 -7.47 12.06 -4.44
C LEU A 151 -7.06 13.52 -4.68
N ARG A 152 -7.89 14.49 -4.30
CA ARG A 152 -7.59 15.93 -4.32
C ARG A 152 -6.81 16.41 -3.09
N GLY A 153 -6.58 15.56 -2.09
CA GLY A 153 -5.72 15.88 -0.95
C GLY A 153 -4.25 15.78 -1.31
N ASN A 154 -3.36 16.25 -0.43
CA ASN A 154 -1.90 16.12 -0.56
C ASN A 154 -1.25 15.37 0.61
N LYS A 155 -2.06 14.73 1.46
CA LYS A 155 -1.60 13.92 2.58
C LYS A 155 -1.38 12.50 2.09
N VAL A 156 -0.13 12.09 1.99
CA VAL A 156 0.30 10.78 1.51
C VAL A 156 0.74 9.96 2.72
N VAL A 157 0.19 8.75 2.88
CA VAL A 157 0.78 7.74 3.76
C VAL A 157 1.74 6.94 2.88
N PRO A 158 3.06 7.06 3.07
CA PRO A 158 4.00 6.39 2.20
C PRO A 158 4.01 4.89 2.47
N TYR A 159 4.33 4.12 1.44
CA TYR A 159 4.42 2.66 1.48
C TYR A 159 3.05 2.00 1.70
N ASN A 160 2.97 0.71 1.40
CA ASN A 160 1.83 -0.15 1.73
C ASN A 160 2.07 -0.94 3.02
N MET A 161 2.81 -0.35 3.98
CA MET A 161 3.13 -0.98 5.25
C MET A 161 2.00 -0.81 6.26
N PHE A 162 1.69 -1.88 7.00
CA PHE A 162 0.67 -1.86 8.04
C PHE A 162 0.90 -2.94 9.10
N VAL A 163 0.24 -2.78 10.24
CA VAL A 163 -0.08 -3.87 11.19
C VAL A 163 -1.53 -3.69 11.63
N MET A 164 -2.34 -4.75 11.55
CA MET A 164 -3.76 -4.71 11.94
C MET A 164 -4.26 -6.09 12.38
N LYS A 165 -5.47 -6.15 12.95
CA LYS A 165 -6.14 -7.43 13.23
C LYS A 165 -6.38 -8.19 11.94
N LYS A 166 -6.26 -9.52 12.00
CA LYS A 166 -6.43 -10.39 10.83
C LYS A 166 -7.82 -10.24 10.18
N SER A 167 -8.88 -10.16 10.96
CA SER A 167 -10.25 -9.97 10.44
C SER A 167 -10.40 -8.66 9.65
N LEU A 168 -9.86 -7.56 10.18
CA LEU A 168 -9.86 -6.27 9.49
C LEU A 168 -9.02 -6.31 8.20
N PHE A 169 -7.89 -7.02 8.24
CA PHE A 169 -7.08 -7.25 7.06
C PHE A 169 -7.83 -8.05 5.99
N ASP A 170 -8.64 -9.04 6.36
CA ASP A 170 -9.42 -9.83 5.41
C ASP A 170 -10.47 -8.98 4.68
N ASP A 171 -11.18 -8.12 5.42
CA ASP A 171 -12.11 -7.15 4.84
C ASP A 171 -11.39 -6.18 3.90
N PHE A 172 -10.25 -5.64 4.34
CA PHE A 172 -9.43 -4.74 3.53
C PHE A 172 -8.88 -5.41 2.27
N ALA A 173 -8.32 -6.62 2.38
CA ALA A 173 -7.74 -7.36 1.26
C ALA A 173 -8.82 -7.75 0.25
N SER A 174 -9.99 -8.22 0.73
CA SER A 174 -11.14 -8.51 -0.13
C SER A 174 -11.55 -7.29 -0.96
N TRP A 175 -11.71 -6.15 -0.28
CA TRP A 175 -12.03 -4.88 -0.92
C TRP A 175 -10.94 -4.40 -1.89
N GLN A 176 -9.68 -4.47 -1.48
CA GLN A 176 -8.55 -3.97 -2.27
C GLN A 176 -8.37 -4.81 -3.54
N PHE A 177 -8.31 -6.14 -3.42
CA PHE A 177 -8.08 -7.01 -4.57
C PHE A 177 -9.29 -7.06 -5.50
N ALA A 178 -10.51 -6.83 -5.04
CA ALA A 178 -11.67 -6.69 -5.94
C ALA A 178 -11.49 -5.52 -6.92
N VAL A 179 -11.03 -4.35 -6.45
CA VAL A 179 -10.77 -3.20 -7.33
C VAL A 179 -9.59 -3.48 -8.26
N LEU A 180 -8.48 -4.02 -7.74
CA LEU A 180 -7.29 -4.28 -8.56
C LEU A 180 -7.58 -5.30 -9.68
N GLN A 181 -8.36 -6.34 -9.38
CA GLN A 181 -8.80 -7.33 -10.38
C GLN A 181 -9.79 -6.75 -11.39
N GLU A 182 -10.65 -5.81 -10.97
CA GLU A 182 -11.51 -5.09 -11.91
C GLU A 182 -10.68 -4.22 -12.85
N MET A 183 -9.66 -3.52 -12.33
CA MET A 183 -8.74 -2.72 -13.15
C MET A 183 -7.97 -3.56 -14.18
N GLU A 184 -7.56 -4.78 -13.85
CA GLU A 184 -6.86 -5.70 -14.78
C GLU A 184 -7.62 -5.93 -16.09
N LYS A 185 -8.96 -5.81 -16.09
CA LYS A 185 -9.79 -5.98 -17.29
C LYS A 185 -9.63 -4.85 -18.32
N TYR A 186 -9.10 -3.70 -17.89
CA TYR A 186 -9.14 -2.46 -18.66
C TYR A 186 -7.77 -1.83 -18.87
N VAL A 187 -6.85 -2.01 -17.92
CA VAL A 187 -5.51 -1.43 -17.99
C VAL A 187 -4.69 -2.06 -19.12
N LYS A 188 -4.04 -1.21 -19.91
CA LYS A 188 -2.96 -1.61 -20.82
C LYS A 188 -1.63 -1.54 -20.06
N LEU A 189 -1.05 -2.70 -19.72
CA LEU A 189 0.14 -2.75 -18.89
C LEU A 189 1.34 -2.04 -19.54
N PRO A 190 1.99 -1.09 -18.84
CA PRO A 190 3.06 -0.28 -19.44
C PRO A 190 4.35 -1.07 -19.64
N GLY A 191 5.06 -0.79 -20.74
CA GLY A 191 6.34 -1.45 -21.05
C GLY A 191 7.52 -1.01 -20.17
N TYR A 192 7.48 0.20 -19.61
CA TYR A 192 8.58 0.78 -18.82
C TYR A 192 8.65 0.23 -17.39
N THR A 193 9.83 -0.21 -16.97
CA THR A 193 10.08 -0.87 -15.67
C THR A 193 9.48 -0.12 -14.48
N ARG A 194 9.62 1.21 -14.45
CA ARG A 194 9.06 2.04 -13.37
C ARG A 194 7.53 1.98 -13.35
N CYS A 195 6.89 2.19 -14.51
CA CYS A 195 5.43 2.25 -14.62
C CYS A 195 4.78 0.87 -14.46
N ARG A 196 5.50 -0.24 -14.69
CA ARG A 196 4.96 -1.60 -14.49
C ARG A 196 4.37 -1.78 -13.10
N ARG A 197 4.93 -1.15 -12.08
CA ARG A 197 4.48 -1.21 -10.67
C ARG A 197 3.14 -0.50 -10.39
N LEU A 198 2.32 -0.26 -11.42
CA LEU A 198 1.03 0.41 -11.36
C LEU A 198 0.18 0.00 -10.16
N TYR A 199 -0.09 -1.31 -9.99
CA TYR A 199 -0.95 -1.77 -8.91
C TYR A 199 -0.32 -1.53 -7.53
N GLY A 200 1.01 -1.60 -7.43
CA GLY A 200 1.75 -1.18 -6.23
C GLY A 200 1.48 0.30 -5.89
N TYR A 201 1.59 1.20 -6.87
CA TYR A 201 1.31 2.62 -6.65
C TYR A 201 -0.16 2.90 -6.29
N VAL A 202 -1.10 2.22 -6.94
CA VAL A 202 -2.54 2.32 -6.63
C VAL A 202 -2.79 1.84 -5.20
N SER A 203 -2.17 0.74 -4.78
CA SER A 203 -2.39 0.16 -3.45
C SER A 203 -1.96 1.04 -2.28
N GLU A 204 -0.90 1.84 -2.44
CA GLU A 204 -0.45 2.83 -1.44
C GLU A 204 -1.55 3.86 -1.13
N ILE A 205 -2.42 4.15 -2.11
CA ILE A 205 -3.53 5.10 -1.98
C ILE A 205 -4.74 4.42 -1.36
N MET A 206 -4.97 3.16 -1.70
CA MET A 206 -6.14 2.39 -1.26
C MET A 206 -6.15 2.13 0.26
N LEU A 207 -5.00 1.84 0.86
CA LEU A 207 -4.88 1.58 2.31
C LEU A 207 -5.36 2.76 3.19
N PRO A 208 -4.80 3.98 3.06
CA PRO A 208 -5.27 5.14 3.82
C PRO A 208 -6.70 5.57 3.42
N LEU A 209 -7.12 5.35 2.18
CA LEU A 209 -8.50 5.61 1.75
C LEU A 209 -9.49 4.69 2.48
N TYR A 210 -9.19 3.39 2.57
CA TYR A 210 -9.99 2.41 3.31
C TYR A 210 -10.10 2.79 4.79
N CYS A 211 -8.98 3.21 5.41
CA CYS A 211 -8.97 3.67 6.79
C CYS A 211 -9.86 4.90 7.00
N LYS A 212 -9.78 5.88 6.09
CA LYS A 212 -10.60 7.11 6.16
C LYS A 212 -12.09 6.79 6.02
N TYR A 213 -12.44 5.93 5.07
CA TYR A 213 -13.84 5.57 4.81
C TYR A 213 -14.48 4.83 5.98
N ASN A 214 -13.81 3.79 6.47
CA ASN A 214 -14.29 2.97 7.58
C ASN A 214 -14.08 3.63 8.96
N ARG A 215 -13.60 4.89 8.99
CA ARG A 215 -13.35 5.69 10.20
C ARG A 215 -12.45 4.97 11.21
N LEU A 216 -11.46 4.24 10.69
CA LEU A 216 -10.51 3.47 11.51
C LEU A 216 -9.63 4.42 12.33
N LYS A 217 -9.39 4.06 13.59
CA LYS A 217 -8.43 4.73 14.47
C LYS A 217 -7.02 4.29 14.08
N VAL A 218 -6.32 5.17 13.37
CA VAL A 218 -4.95 4.90 12.90
C VAL A 218 -3.92 5.32 13.94
N ARG A 219 -3.06 4.38 14.35
CA ARG A 219 -1.80 4.68 15.02
C ARG A 219 -0.76 4.99 13.95
N TYR A 220 -0.17 6.17 13.98
CA TYR A 220 0.97 6.48 13.12
C TYR A 220 2.27 6.22 13.83
N ASP A 221 3.20 5.59 13.14
CA ASP A 221 4.56 5.35 13.62
C ASP A 221 5.60 5.79 12.58
N ASP A 222 6.79 6.13 13.06
CA ASP A 222 7.93 6.42 12.20
C ASP A 222 8.48 5.13 11.59
N TRP A 223 9.29 5.23 10.53
CA TRP A 223 9.93 4.07 9.91
C TRP A 223 11.44 4.15 10.06
N VAL A 224 12.09 2.99 10.13
CA VAL A 224 13.53 2.83 10.29
C VAL A 224 14.10 1.79 9.29
N PRO A 225 15.38 1.88 8.90
CA PRO A 225 15.99 0.93 7.98
C PRO A 225 16.08 -0.50 8.55
N VAL A 226 16.32 -0.62 9.86
CA VAL A 226 16.41 -1.88 10.60
C VAL A 226 15.64 -1.78 11.91
N VAL A 227 15.00 -2.87 12.34
CA VAL A 227 14.26 -2.93 13.62
C VAL A 227 15.21 -2.65 14.79
N GLY A 228 14.82 -1.73 15.67
CA GLY A 228 15.61 -1.35 16.85
C GLY A 228 16.51 -0.12 16.63
N ASP A 229 16.64 0.36 15.39
CA ASP A 229 17.27 1.65 15.14
C ASP A 229 16.43 2.79 15.75
N ILE A 230 17.12 3.78 16.32
CA ILE A 230 16.52 5.04 16.75
C ILE A 230 17.06 6.11 15.82
N GLU A 231 16.28 6.50 14.82
CA GLU A 231 16.66 7.61 13.96
C GLU A 231 16.52 8.93 14.75
N ALA A 232 17.64 9.62 15.01
CA ALA A 232 17.66 10.94 15.62
C ALA A 232 17.21 12.02 14.62
N GLY A 233 16.03 11.84 14.02
CA GLY A 233 15.40 12.84 13.18
C GLY A 233 14.92 14.03 14.01
N ASN A 234 15.26 15.26 13.62
CA ASN A 234 14.74 16.46 14.28
C ASN A 234 13.22 16.59 13.98
N LYS A 235 12.40 16.00 14.85
CA LYS A 235 10.93 15.95 14.77
C LYS A 235 10.31 17.34 14.55
N LEU A 236 10.89 18.39 15.15
CA LEU A 236 10.45 19.77 14.97
C LEU A 236 10.64 20.25 13.53
N LYS A 237 11.80 19.95 12.92
CA LYS A 237 12.08 20.30 11.52
C LYS A 237 11.08 19.64 10.57
N ARG A 238 10.72 18.38 10.82
CA ARG A 238 9.69 17.66 10.03
C ARG A 238 8.32 18.34 10.15
N ILE A 239 7.89 18.66 11.37
CA ILE A 239 6.60 19.33 11.62
C ILE A 239 6.54 20.68 10.89
N VAL A 240 7.58 21.51 11.01
CA VAL A 240 7.63 22.82 10.33
C VAL A 240 7.54 22.66 8.81
N TYR A 241 8.29 21.70 8.25
CA TYR A 241 8.28 21.44 6.82
C TYR A 241 6.92 20.94 6.31
N GLU A 242 6.25 20.06 7.06
CA GLU A 242 4.89 19.60 6.76
C GLU A 242 3.87 20.73 6.80
N MET A 243 3.96 21.62 7.80
CA MET A 243 3.09 22.80 7.88
C MET A 243 3.27 23.72 6.67
N LEU A 244 4.51 23.98 6.26
CA LEU A 244 4.82 24.80 5.08
C LEU A 244 4.22 24.19 3.81
N LYS A 245 4.41 22.89 3.58
CA LYS A 245 3.85 22.22 2.41
C LYS A 245 2.32 22.19 2.41
N LYS A 246 1.70 21.99 3.57
CA LYS A 246 0.25 22.06 3.73
C LYS A 246 -0.29 23.46 3.41
N GLY A 247 0.44 24.51 3.81
CA GLY A 247 0.13 25.90 3.45
C GLY A 247 0.27 26.17 1.96
N LEU A 248 1.41 25.80 1.37
CA LEU A 248 1.69 25.98 -0.07
C LEU A 248 0.66 25.26 -0.95
N TYR A 249 0.26 24.04 -0.60
CA TYR A 249 -0.74 23.29 -1.36
C TYR A 249 -2.12 23.98 -1.36
N ARG A 250 -2.49 24.67 -0.28
CA ARG A 250 -3.75 25.43 -0.23
C ARG A 250 -3.74 26.63 -1.17
N LEU A 251 -2.57 27.20 -1.44
CA LEU A 251 -2.37 28.32 -2.36
C LEU A 251 -2.30 27.87 -3.83
N TRP A 252 -1.88 26.62 -4.06
CA TRP A 252 -1.74 26.00 -5.37
C TRP A 252 -2.58 24.71 -5.41
N LYS A 253 -3.91 24.87 -5.52
CA LYS A 253 -4.81 23.73 -5.68
C LYS A 253 -4.70 23.18 -7.10
N ASP A 254 -3.93 22.12 -7.22
CA ASP A 254 -4.03 21.17 -8.34
C ASP A 254 -5.46 20.61 -8.38
N GLU A 255 -6.15 20.71 -9.52
CA GLU A 255 -7.56 20.33 -9.67
C GLU A 255 -7.81 18.82 -9.42
N GLY A 256 -6.73 18.02 -9.39
CA GLY A 256 -6.75 16.61 -9.01
C GLY A 256 -6.96 15.70 -10.21
N ILE A 257 -8.14 15.07 -10.31
CA ILE A 257 -8.46 14.19 -11.44
C ILE A 257 -8.68 15.06 -12.69
N PRO A 258 -8.01 14.79 -13.83
CA PRO A 258 -8.08 15.63 -15.03
C PRO A 258 -9.49 15.71 -15.63
N ASP A 259 -9.63 16.54 -16.67
CA ASP A 259 -10.80 16.59 -17.55
C ASP A 259 -11.26 15.18 -17.94
N LEU A 260 -12.38 14.76 -17.33
CA LEU A 260 -12.93 13.42 -17.47
C LEU A 260 -13.48 13.19 -18.89
N ALA A 261 -13.76 14.24 -19.66
CA ALA A 261 -14.30 14.11 -21.01
C ALA A 261 -13.24 13.59 -21.99
N ALA A 262 -12.08 14.25 -22.06
CA ALA A 262 -10.99 13.84 -22.95
C ALA A 262 -10.48 12.42 -22.64
N LEU A 263 -10.34 12.10 -21.35
CA LEU A 263 -9.94 10.75 -20.90
C LEU A 263 -10.99 9.70 -21.26
N ARG A 264 -12.28 10.01 -21.06
CA ARG A 264 -13.37 9.11 -21.44
C ARG A 264 -13.41 8.83 -22.93
N ASP A 265 -13.24 9.85 -23.76
CA ASP A 265 -13.27 9.68 -25.21
C ASP A 265 -12.02 8.97 -25.73
N GLY A 266 -10.85 9.21 -25.14
CA GLY A 266 -9.64 8.42 -25.38
C GLY A 266 -9.81 6.93 -25.06
N LEU A 267 -10.35 6.61 -23.87
CA LEU A 267 -10.63 5.21 -23.49
C LEU A 267 -11.63 4.54 -24.43
N LYS A 268 -12.68 5.24 -24.87
CA LYS A 268 -13.62 4.70 -25.87
C LYS A 268 -12.94 4.41 -27.21
N ALA A 269 -12.07 5.30 -27.69
CA ALA A 269 -11.30 5.09 -28.91
C ALA A 269 -10.39 3.86 -28.80
N ASP A 270 -9.88 3.61 -27.59
CA ASP A 270 -9.13 2.41 -27.22
C ASP A 270 -9.97 1.16 -26.96
N GLN A 271 -11.29 1.22 -27.19
CA GLN A 271 -12.27 0.16 -26.97
C GLN A 271 -12.38 -0.30 -25.49
N ILE A 272 -12.10 0.61 -24.55
CA ILE A 272 -12.21 0.38 -23.10
C ILE A 272 -13.54 0.99 -22.60
N PHE A 273 -14.43 0.15 -22.06
CA PHE A 273 -15.74 0.53 -21.54
C PHE A 273 -15.93 -0.01 -20.11
N ILE A 274 -16.06 0.89 -19.14
CA ILE A 274 -16.16 0.57 -17.70
C ILE A 274 -17.54 0.92 -17.15
#